data_AF-A0A656JQH0-F1
#
_entry.id   AF-A0A656JQH0-F1
#
_cell.length_a   1.000
_cell.length_b   1.000
_cell.length_c   1.000
_cell.angle_alpha   90.00
_cell.angle_beta   90.00
_cell.angle_gamma   90.00
#
_symmetry.space_group_name_H-M   'P 1'
#
loop_
_entity.id
_entity.type
_entity.pdbx_description
1 polymer ?
#
loop_
_entity_poly.entity_id
_entity_poly.type
_entity_poly.pdbx_seq_one_letter_code
_entity_poly.pdbx_strand_id
1 'polypeptide(L)'
;TDYRAAVDNARPAVNVAALIGHTALRSNHMDDLLRSASPEEIAAMREQLRDSLEAGALGLSTGLAYASAFSAETSEVKQLAEELSAFGAIYTTHLRSEFEPVLEA
;
A
#
# COMPACT_ATOMS: atom_id res chain seq x y z
N THR A 1 7.41 -14.30 -12.98
CA THR A 1 6.10 -14.11 -13.64
C THR A 1 5.37 -13.06 -12.86
N ASP A 2 4.75 -12.08 -13.51
CA ASP A 2 3.93 -11.05 -12.85
C ASP A 2 2.71 -11.66 -12.15
N TYR A 3 2.30 -11.11 -11.00
CA TYR A 3 1.21 -11.62 -10.15
C TYR A 3 -0.11 -11.74 -10.91
N ARG A 4 -0.49 -10.69 -11.66
CA ARG A 4 -1.74 -10.69 -12.43
C ARG A 4 -1.76 -11.82 -13.45
N ALA A 5 -0.67 -11.98 -14.21
CA ALA A 5 -0.54 -13.07 -15.18
C ALA A 5 -0.63 -14.45 -14.50
N ALA A 6 -0.10 -14.60 -13.29
CA ALA A 6 -0.23 -15.84 -12.53
C ALA A 6 -1.68 -16.13 -12.13
N VAL A 7 -2.43 -15.12 -11.68
CA VAL A 7 -3.87 -15.23 -11.35
C VAL A 7 -4.69 -15.56 -12.60
N ASP A 8 -4.46 -14.85 -13.71
CA ASP A 8 -5.17 -15.05 -14.98
C ASP A 8 -4.94 -16.47 -15.52
N ASN A 9 -3.71 -16.98 -15.43
CA ASN A 9 -3.37 -18.35 -15.84
C ASN A 9 -4.00 -19.41 -14.94
N ALA A 10 -4.09 -19.15 -13.63
CA ALA A 10 -4.67 -20.08 -12.66
C ALA A 10 -6.20 -20.23 -12.81
N ARG A 11 -6.88 -19.25 -13.41
CA ARG A 11 -8.35 -19.23 -13.63
C ARG A 11 -9.14 -19.60 -12.36
N PRO A 12 -9.08 -18.77 -11.31
CA PRO A 12 -9.78 -19.03 -10.06
C PRO A 12 -11.30 -19.18 -10.30
N ALA A 13 -11.94 -20.03 -9.49
CA ALA A 13 -13.39 -20.26 -9.56
C ALA A 13 -14.23 -19.06 -9.08
N VAL A 14 -13.58 -18.01 -8.59
CA VAL A 14 -14.18 -16.77 -8.08
C VAL A 14 -13.47 -15.57 -8.68
N ASN A 15 -14.14 -14.41 -8.67
CA ASN A 15 -13.53 -13.16 -9.09
C ASN A 15 -12.42 -12.74 -8.12
N VAL A 16 -11.36 -12.14 -8.65
CA VAL A 16 -10.24 -11.60 -7.86
C VAL A 16 -10.12 -10.10 -8.09
N ALA A 17 -10.14 -9.34 -7.01
CA ALA A 17 -9.99 -7.89 -6.98
C ALA A 17 -8.83 -7.56 -6.03
N ALA A 18 -7.65 -7.28 -6.58
CA ALA A 18 -6.44 -7.11 -5.80
C ALA A 18 -6.21 -5.64 -5.41
N LEU A 19 -5.69 -5.42 -4.20
CA LEU A 19 -5.11 -4.15 -3.76
C LEU A 19 -3.61 -4.33 -3.62
N ILE A 20 -2.83 -3.27 -3.84
CA ILE A 20 -1.43 -3.25 -3.43
C ILE A 20 -1.31 -2.93 -1.94
N GLY A 21 -0.39 -3.59 -1.25
CA GLY A 21 -0.14 -3.37 0.17
C GLY A 21 0.95 -2.34 0.42
N HIS A 22 0.69 -1.37 1.31
CA HIS A 22 1.68 -0.40 1.77
C HIS A 22 2.91 -1.05 2.41
N THR A 23 2.73 -2.14 3.17
CA THR A 23 3.86 -2.88 3.75
C THR A 23 4.72 -3.57 2.69
N ALA A 24 4.13 -4.00 1.58
CA ALA A 24 4.90 -4.52 0.44
C ALA A 24 5.70 -3.40 -0.25
N LEU A 25 5.11 -2.21 -0.42
CA LEU A 25 5.81 -1.03 -0.93
C LEU A 25 7.01 -0.67 -0.04
N ARG A 26 6.82 -0.56 1.29
CA ARG A 26 7.92 -0.30 2.23
C ARG A 26 8.98 -1.39 2.15
N SER A 27 8.58 -2.66 2.16
CA SER A 27 9.54 -3.79 2.08
C SER A 27 10.35 -3.83 0.80
N ASN A 28 9.84 -3.26 -0.30
CA ASN A 28 10.54 -3.23 -1.58
C ASN A 28 11.55 -2.08 -1.68
N HIS A 29 11.31 -0.98 -0.96
CA HIS A 29 12.07 0.27 -1.13
C HIS A 29 12.88 0.69 0.11
N MET A 30 12.61 0.13 1.28
CA MET A 30 13.30 0.44 2.52
C MET A 30 14.13 -0.75 2.99
N ASP A 31 15.34 -0.48 3.47
CA ASP A 31 16.24 -1.47 4.07
C ASP A 31 15.91 -1.76 5.56
N ASP A 32 15.32 -0.79 6.25
CA ASP A 32 14.86 -0.88 7.64
C ASP A 32 13.43 -0.33 7.77
N LEU A 33 12.50 -1.20 8.14
CA LEU A 33 11.08 -0.87 8.29
C LEU A 33 10.75 -0.18 9.62
N LEU A 34 11.68 -0.16 10.59
CA LEU A 34 11.45 0.38 11.94
C LEU A 34 11.67 1.89 12.04
N ARG A 35 11.94 2.57 10.93
CA ARG A 35 12.07 4.03 10.81
C ARG A 35 11.05 4.63 9.84
N SER A 36 10.90 5.94 9.82
CA SER A 36 10.13 6.63 8.77
C SER A 36 10.83 6.50 7.42
N ALA A 37 10.05 6.51 6.33
CA ALA A 37 10.61 6.50 4.97
C ALA A 37 11.23 7.85 4.61
N SER A 38 12.33 7.84 3.86
CA SER A 38 12.92 9.04 3.29
C SER A 38 12.08 9.58 2.13
N PRO A 39 12.24 10.86 1.74
CA PRO A 39 11.54 11.40 0.57
C PRO A 39 11.75 10.58 -0.71
N GLU A 40 12.96 10.05 -0.92
CA GLU A 40 13.32 9.23 -2.08
C GLU A 40 12.62 7.86 -2.04
N GLU A 41 12.55 7.23 -0.86
CA GLU A 41 11.83 5.97 -0.67
C GLU A 41 10.32 6.16 -0.89
N ILE A 42 9.75 7.27 -0.42
CA ILE A 42 8.35 7.62 -0.67
C ILE A 42 8.11 7.82 -2.16
N ALA A 43 9.01 8.53 -2.86
CA ALA A 43 8.89 8.72 -4.30
C ALA A 43 8.91 7.38 -5.06
N ALA A 44 9.79 6.46 -4.68
CA ALA A 44 9.87 5.14 -5.28
C ALA A 44 8.62 4.29 -4.99
N MET A 45 8.10 4.33 -3.76
CA MET A 45 6.84 3.67 -3.41
C MET A 45 5.65 4.23 -4.21
N ARG A 46 5.62 5.54 -4.46
CA ARG A 46 4.58 6.18 -5.29
C ARG A 46 4.65 5.72 -6.75
N GLU A 47 5.86 5.60 -7.30
CA GLU A 47 6.07 5.05 -8.65
C GLU A 47 5.56 3.61 -8.74
N GLN A 48 6.00 2.73 -7.84
CA GLN A 48 5.54 1.33 -7.84
C GLN A 48 4.02 1.20 -7.61
N LEU A 49 3.42 2.09 -6.80
CA LEU A 49 1.98 2.16 -6.62
C LEU A 49 1.27 2.50 -7.94
N ARG A 50 1.73 3.52 -8.69
CA ARG A 50 1.16 3.87 -10.00
C ARG A 50 1.25 2.69 -10.98
N ASP A 51 2.41 2.05 -11.07
CA ASP A 51 2.61 0.89 -11.93
C ASP A 51 1.61 -0.23 -11.61
N SER A 52 1.33 -0.44 -10.32
CA SER A 52 0.39 -1.45 -9.86
C SER A 52 -1.06 -1.08 -10.18
N LEU A 53 -1.42 0.20 -10.08
CA LEU A 53 -2.74 0.70 -10.47
C LEU A 53 -2.95 0.60 -11.99
N GLU A 54 -1.93 0.95 -12.79
CA GLU A 54 -1.94 0.78 -14.25
C GLU A 54 -2.05 -0.71 -14.65
N ALA A 55 -1.42 -1.60 -13.88
CA ALA A 55 -1.53 -3.04 -14.07
C ALA A 55 -2.91 -3.61 -13.66
N GLY A 56 -3.76 -2.83 -13.00
CA GLY A 56 -5.15 -3.19 -12.66
C GLY A 56 -5.42 -3.45 -11.18
N ALA A 57 -4.51 -3.07 -10.26
CA ALA A 57 -4.85 -3.04 -8.84
C ALA A 57 -5.99 -2.03 -8.59
N LEU A 58 -6.94 -2.40 -7.73
CA LEU A 58 -8.12 -1.57 -7.46
C LEU A 58 -7.88 -0.48 -6.40
N GLY A 59 -6.69 -0.45 -5.79
CA GLY A 59 -6.38 0.48 -4.73
C GLY A 59 -5.22 0.08 -3.84
N LEU A 60 -5.06 0.85 -2.78
CA LEU A 60 -4.02 0.70 -1.76
C LEU A 60 -4.64 0.22 -0.44
N SER A 61 -3.97 -0.71 0.21
CA SER A 61 -4.27 -1.13 1.58
C SER A 61 -3.13 -0.77 2.53
N THR A 62 -3.46 -0.32 3.75
CA THR A 62 -2.48 -0.09 4.83
C THR A 62 -2.75 -0.98 6.04
N GLY A 63 -1.71 -1.25 6.82
CA GLY A 63 -1.80 -1.97 8.09
C GLY A 63 -0.92 -1.32 9.15
N LEU A 64 -1.38 -0.19 9.67
CA LEU A 64 -0.56 0.75 10.44
C LEU A 64 -0.27 0.28 11.88
N ALA A 65 -1.04 -0.68 12.38
CA ALA A 65 -0.78 -1.33 13.68
C ALA A 65 0.42 -2.31 13.63
N TYR A 66 0.83 -2.77 12.45
CA TYR A 66 1.88 -3.77 12.32
C TYR A 66 3.28 -3.15 12.34
N ALA A 67 4.26 -3.85 12.94
CA ALA A 67 5.64 -3.38 13.06
C ALA A 67 6.27 -2.93 11.73
N SER A 68 5.90 -3.55 10.61
CA SER A 68 6.38 -3.20 9.26
C SER A 68 5.94 -1.82 8.76
N ALA A 69 4.90 -1.23 9.35
CA ALA A 69 4.34 0.07 8.99
C ALA A 69 4.08 0.98 10.19
N PHE A 70 4.41 0.55 11.41
CA PHE A 70 4.15 1.31 12.64
C PHE A 70 4.88 2.66 12.63
N SER A 71 6.11 2.69 12.11
CA SER A 71 6.92 3.91 11.95
C SER A 71 6.56 4.74 10.72
N ALA A 72 5.53 4.37 9.95
CA ALA A 72 5.07 5.15 8.81
C ALA A 72 4.31 6.39 9.29
N GLU A 73 4.80 7.55 8.87
CA GLU A 73 4.19 8.84 9.19
C GLU A 73 2.90 9.05 8.39
N THR A 74 1.97 9.83 8.94
CA THR A 74 0.73 10.17 8.23
C THR A 74 1.00 10.89 6.90
N SER A 75 2.10 11.64 6.79
CA SER A 75 2.52 12.30 5.55
C SER A 75 2.96 11.30 4.46
N GLU A 76 3.57 10.18 4.81
CA GLU A 76 3.91 9.10 3.88
C GLU A 76 2.63 8.49 3.30
N VAL A 77 1.67 8.13 4.17
CA VAL A 77 0.39 7.53 3.74
C VAL A 77 -0.42 8.49 2.86
N LYS A 78 -0.46 9.78 3.22
CA LYS A 78 -1.15 10.80 2.40
C LYS A 78 -0.57 10.91 1.00
N GLN A 79 0.76 10.99 0.87
CA GLN A 79 1.42 11.09 -0.43
C GLN A 79 1.15 9.86 -1.32
N LEU A 80 1.06 8.67 -0.74
CA LEU A 80 0.65 7.46 -1.48
C LEU A 80 -0.82 7.50 -1.86
N ALA A 81 -1.71 7.91 -0.94
CA ALA A 81 -3.15 7.98 -1.19
C ALA A 81 -3.52 9.01 -2.29
N GLU A 82 -2.72 10.07 -2.48
CA GLU A 82 -2.91 11.04 -3.56
C GLU A 82 -2.87 10.40 -4.96
N GLU A 83 -2.11 9.31 -5.15
CA GLU A 83 -2.03 8.61 -6.44
C GLU A 83 -3.36 7.97 -6.84
N LEU A 84 -4.16 7.55 -5.85
CA LEU A 84 -5.40 6.80 -6.07
C LEU A 84 -6.43 7.62 -6.86
N SER A 85 -6.41 8.94 -6.71
CA SER A 85 -7.37 9.85 -7.33
C SER A 85 -7.37 9.76 -8.85
N ALA A 86 -6.18 9.67 -9.46
CA ALA A 86 -6.04 9.58 -10.92
C ALA A 86 -6.64 8.29 -11.51
N PHE A 87 -6.82 7.26 -10.69
CA PHE A 87 -7.31 5.93 -11.08
C PHE A 87 -8.74 5.65 -10.59
N GLY A 88 -9.35 6.56 -9.82
CA GLY A 88 -10.62 6.28 -9.13
C GLY A 88 -10.53 5.10 -8.17
N ALA A 89 -9.33 4.87 -7.61
CA ALA A 89 -9.00 3.69 -6.81
C ALA A 89 -9.33 3.89 -5.33
N ILE A 90 -9.49 2.79 -4.59
CA ILE A 90 -9.90 2.85 -3.18
C ILE A 90 -8.70 2.84 -2.22
N TYR A 91 -8.90 3.48 -1.07
CA TYR A 91 -8.04 3.33 0.09
C TYR A 91 -8.72 2.44 1.12
N THR A 92 -8.04 1.38 1.56
CA THR A 92 -8.49 0.54 2.67
C THR A 92 -7.42 0.54 3.76
N THR A 93 -7.84 0.44 5.03
CA THR A 93 -6.90 0.53 6.14
C THR A 93 -7.29 -0.41 7.26
N HIS A 94 -6.30 -1.14 7.75
CA HIS A 94 -6.28 -1.57 9.13
C HIS A 94 -5.60 -0.45 9.93
N LEU A 95 -6.41 0.20 10.78
CA LEU A 95 -6.06 1.43 11.49
C LEU A 95 -4.82 1.28 12.36
N ARG A 96 -4.19 2.40 12.71
CA ARG A 96 -3.02 2.38 13.59
C ARG A 96 -3.39 1.94 15.02
N SER A 97 -4.57 2.36 15.47
CA SER A 97 -5.20 1.85 16.68
C SER A 97 -6.68 1.61 16.41
N GLU A 98 -7.23 0.53 16.97
CA GLU A 98 -8.68 0.29 17.07
C GLU A 98 -9.19 0.49 18.51
N PHE A 99 -8.29 0.93 19.40
CA PHE A 99 -8.53 1.24 20.81
C PHE A 99 -8.16 2.69 21.11
N GLU A 100 -8.28 3.12 22.37
CA GLU A 100 -7.72 4.41 22.81
C GLU A 100 -6.18 4.40 22.61
N PRO A 101 -5.57 5.37 21.89
CA PRO A 101 -6.14 6.59 21.30
C PRO A 101 -6.39 6.49 19.79
N VAL A 102 -7.61 6.17 19.35
CA VAL A 102 -7.94 5.94 17.92
C VAL A 102 -8.02 7.23 17.10
N LEU A 103 -8.32 8.37 17.73
CA LEU A 103 -8.53 9.65 17.03
C LEU A 103 -7.21 10.37 16.75
N GLU A 104 -6.21 10.19 17.61
CA GLU A 104 -4.89 10.79 17.53
C GLU A 104 -3.89 9.97 16.72
N ALA A 105 -4.21 8.70 16.47
CA ALA A 105 -3.35 7.73 15.80
C ALA A 105 -3.22 7.94 14.28
#